data_AF-A0A536LBA9-F1
#
_entry.id   AF-A0A536LBA9-F1
#
_cell.length_a   1.000
_cell.length_b   1.000
_cell.length_c   1.000
_cell.angle_alpha   90.00
_cell.angle_beta   90.00
_cell.angle_gamma   90.00
#
_symmetry.space_group_name_H-M   'P 1'
#
loop_
_entity.id
_entity.type
_entity.pdbx_description
1 polymer ?
#
loop_
_entity_poly.entity_id
_entity_poly.type
_entity_poly.pdbx_seq_one_letter_code
_entity_poly.pdbx_strand_id
1 'polypeptide(L)'
;MANLPYAYKGLIDTLEVLARDSDGQVEALKTFFDWIEEVDPDFNVDELALDFNDFVLLLPQVVAAGLISPAAARSVEAVDNQLDQMSGEENAELWTVTALRTSPEWTKVRELARNALGLFKTSR
;
A
#
# COMPACT_ATOMS: atom_id res chain seq x y z
N MET A 1 -14.80 0.52 -19.21
CA MET A 1 -13.34 0.56 -19.42
C MET A 1 -12.73 1.20 -18.18
N ALA A 2 -11.69 0.61 -17.61
CA ALA A 2 -10.98 1.21 -16.47
C ALA A 2 -10.37 2.55 -16.90
N ASN A 3 -10.43 3.57 -16.05
CA ASN A 3 -9.74 4.84 -16.27
C ASN A 3 -8.24 4.61 -16.01
N LEU A 4 -7.47 4.26 -17.04
CA LEU A 4 -6.07 3.83 -16.90
C LEU A 4 -5.14 4.91 -16.29
N PRO A 5 -5.25 6.20 -16.63
CA PRO A 5 -4.51 7.26 -15.92
C PRO A 5 -4.83 7.31 -14.42
N TYR A 6 -6.08 7.10 -14.04
CA TYR A 6 -6.49 7.03 -12.64
C TYR A 6 -5.90 5.79 -11.94
N ALA A 7 -5.95 4.62 -12.59
CA ALA A 7 -5.35 3.40 -12.05
C ALA A 7 -3.83 3.52 -11.86
N TYR A 8 -3.12 4.08 -12.85
CA TYR A 8 -1.68 4.31 -12.77
C TYR A 8 -1.33 5.29 -11.64
N LYS A 9 -2.08 6.39 -11.52
CA LYS A 9 -1.85 7.37 -10.45
C LYS A 9 -2.12 6.76 -9.07
N GLY A 10 -3.23 6.04 -8.91
CA GLY A 10 -3.60 5.40 -7.65
C GLY A 10 -2.58 4.37 -7.18
N LEU A 11 -2.02 3.56 -8.10
CA LEU A 11 -0.91 2.67 -7.77
C LEU A 11 0.30 3.42 -7.19
N ILE A 12 0.65 4.59 -7.75
CA ILE A 12 1.76 5.39 -7.22
C ILE A 12 1.38 5.98 -5.86
N ASP A 13 0.24 6.63 -5.75
CA ASP A 13 -0.19 7.33 -4.53
C ASP A 13 -0.26 6.37 -3.34
N THR A 14 -0.82 5.18 -3.53
CA THR A 14 -0.96 4.17 -2.47
C THR A 14 0.37 3.52 -2.12
N LEU A 15 1.26 3.29 -3.09
CA LEU A 15 2.64 2.87 -2.81
C LEU A 15 3.42 3.94 -2.05
N GLU A 16 3.23 5.23 -2.35
CA GLU A 16 3.83 6.33 -1.61
C GLU A 16 3.37 6.33 -0.15
N VAL A 17 2.09 6.07 0.11
CA VAL A 17 1.57 5.89 1.47
C VAL A 17 2.22 4.68 2.16
N LEU A 18 2.22 3.51 1.51
CA LEU A 18 2.82 2.29 2.06
C LEU A 18 4.34 2.40 2.29
N ALA A 19 5.04 3.27 1.55
CA ALA A 19 6.49 3.47 1.65
C ALA A 19 6.93 4.39 2.80
N ARG A 20 6.00 5.19 3.37
CA ARG A 20 6.26 6.12 4.49
C ARG A 20 6.76 5.37 5.72
N ASP A 21 7.32 6.09 6.68
CA ASP A 21 7.50 5.55 8.02
C ASP A 21 6.15 5.34 8.71
N SER A 22 6.16 4.70 9.88
CA SER A 22 4.94 4.39 10.61
C SER A 22 4.12 5.62 10.97
N ASP A 23 4.76 6.75 11.29
CA ASP A 23 4.05 8.00 11.59
C ASP A 23 3.36 8.55 10.36
N GLY A 24 4.04 8.57 9.21
CA GLY A 24 3.44 8.99 7.95
C GLY A 24 2.32 8.08 7.44
N GLN A 25 2.34 6.79 7.80
CA GLN A 25 1.23 5.86 7.56
C GLN A 25 0.05 6.13 8.51
N VAL A 26 0.30 6.40 9.80
CA VAL A 26 -0.75 6.80 10.75
C VAL A 26 -1.40 8.12 10.35
N GLU A 27 -0.62 9.10 9.88
CA GLU A 27 -1.19 10.36 9.37
C GLU A 27 -2.02 10.16 8.10
N ALA A 28 -1.67 9.19 7.25
CA ALA A 28 -2.51 8.83 6.10
C ALA A 28 -3.86 8.25 6.54
N LEU A 29 -3.91 7.48 7.63
CA LEU A 29 -5.18 6.96 8.18
C LEU A 29 -6.19 8.06 8.52
N LYS A 30 -5.73 9.22 9.00
CA LYS A 30 -6.58 10.39 9.27
C LYS A 30 -7.22 10.99 8.01
N THR A 31 -6.68 10.70 6.82
CA THR A 31 -7.29 11.13 5.56
C THR A 31 -8.44 10.22 5.11
N PHE A 32 -8.41 8.94 5.50
CA PHE A 32 -9.53 8.01 5.31
C PHE A 32 -10.61 8.21 6.37
N PHE A 33 -10.20 8.52 7.60
CA PHE A 33 -11.07 8.70 8.76
C PHE A 33 -10.95 10.13 9.31
N ASP A 34 -11.51 11.11 8.59
CA ASP A 34 -11.37 12.54 8.88
C ASP A 34 -11.98 13.00 10.23
N TRP A 35 -12.75 12.13 10.88
CA TRP A 35 -13.29 12.32 12.22
C TRP A 35 -12.33 11.89 13.35
N ILE A 36 -11.15 11.35 13.03
CA ILE A 36 -10.17 10.89 14.02
C ILE A 36 -9.10 11.96 14.24
N GLU A 37 -9.09 12.57 15.43
CA GLU A 37 -8.04 13.51 15.84
C GLU A 37 -6.77 12.77 16.32
N GLU A 38 -6.96 11.70 17.10
CA GLU A 38 -5.90 10.83 17.62
C GLU A 38 -6.23 9.37 17.30
N VAL A 39 -5.23 8.63 16.79
CA VAL A 39 -5.42 7.23 16.41
C VAL A 39 -5.04 6.32 17.58
N ASP A 40 -5.99 5.51 18.05
CA ASP A 40 -5.78 4.53 19.11
C ASP A 40 -4.67 3.53 18.72
N PRO A 41 -3.75 3.15 19.61
CA PRO A 41 -2.74 2.12 19.35
C PRO A 41 -3.29 0.77 18.84
N ASP A 42 -4.54 0.43 19.18
CA ASP A 42 -5.23 -0.79 18.74
C ASP A 42 -6.17 -0.53 17.54
N PHE A 43 -6.18 0.70 17.00
CA PHE A 43 -6.97 1.03 15.81
C PHE A 43 -6.56 0.16 14.63
N ASN A 44 -7.55 -0.33 13.89
CA ASN A 44 -7.32 -1.20 12.73
C ASN A 44 -6.70 -0.39 11.57
N VAL A 45 -5.63 -0.91 10.98
CA VAL A 45 -4.88 -0.25 9.90
C VAL A 45 -5.05 -0.92 8.53
N ASP A 46 -6.00 -1.85 8.41
CA ASP A 46 -6.33 -2.57 7.17
C ASP A 46 -6.67 -1.66 5.99
N GLU A 47 -7.22 -0.48 6.25
CA GLU A 47 -7.51 0.53 5.22
C GLU A 47 -6.29 0.87 4.35
N LEU A 48 -5.07 0.82 4.89
CA LEU A 48 -3.84 1.02 4.11
C LEU A 48 -3.65 -0.06 3.03
N ALA A 49 -4.04 -1.30 3.34
CA ALA A 49 -3.97 -2.42 2.41
C ALA A 49 -5.17 -2.42 1.46
N LEU A 50 -6.37 -2.08 1.95
CA LEU A 50 -7.59 -2.02 1.16
C LEU A 50 -7.49 -0.96 0.06
N ASP A 51 -7.03 0.26 0.39
CA ASP A 51 -6.84 1.34 -0.57
C ASP A 51 -5.81 0.96 -1.66
N PHE A 52 -4.72 0.28 -1.29
CA PHE A 52 -3.76 -0.25 -2.25
C PHE A 52 -4.37 -1.34 -3.15
N ASN A 53 -5.09 -2.29 -2.56
CA ASN A 53 -5.70 -3.41 -3.26
C ASN A 53 -6.70 -2.95 -4.34
N ASP A 54 -7.47 -1.88 -4.10
CA ASP A 54 -8.37 -1.29 -5.09
C ASP A 54 -7.66 -0.95 -6.42
N PHE A 55 -6.37 -0.58 -6.37
CA PHE A 55 -5.56 -0.31 -7.55
C PHE A 55 -4.78 -1.51 -8.05
N VAL A 56 -4.37 -2.44 -7.18
CA VAL A 56 -3.72 -3.70 -7.59
C VAL A 56 -4.65 -4.55 -8.45
N LEU A 57 -5.96 -4.55 -8.17
CA LEU A 57 -6.96 -5.21 -9.02
C LEU A 57 -6.97 -4.69 -10.47
N LEU A 58 -6.43 -3.49 -10.70
CA LEU A 58 -6.30 -2.86 -12.02
C LEU A 58 -4.90 -3.05 -12.66
N LEU A 59 -3.97 -3.69 -11.95
CA LEU A 59 -2.60 -3.93 -12.41
C LEU A 59 -2.54 -4.65 -13.77
N PRO A 60 -3.33 -5.70 -14.06
CA PRO A 60 -3.29 -6.38 -15.35
C PRO A 60 -3.60 -5.44 -16.53
N GLN A 61 -4.54 -4.50 -16.35
CA GLN A 61 -4.92 -3.54 -17.39
C GLN A 61 -3.83 -2.47 -17.57
N VAL A 62 -3.20 -2.02 -16.49
CA VAL A 62 -2.06 -1.07 -16.52
C VAL A 62 -0.86 -1.69 -17.24
N VAL A 63 -0.58 -2.99 -17.00
CA VAL A 63 0.48 -3.75 -17.68
C VAL A 63 0.15 -3.95 -19.16
N ALA A 64 -1.07 -4.38 -19.48
CA ALA A 64 -1.51 -4.59 -20.86
C ALA A 64 -1.44 -3.30 -21.70
N ALA A 65 -1.64 -2.15 -21.07
CA ALA A 65 -1.51 -0.83 -21.68
C ALA A 65 -0.05 -0.33 -21.81
N GLY A 66 0.93 -1.06 -21.27
CA GLY A 66 2.35 -0.68 -21.32
C GLY A 66 2.72 0.52 -20.46
N LEU A 67 1.89 0.88 -19.47
CA LEU A 67 2.13 2.06 -18.61
C LEU A 67 3.26 1.81 -17.60
N ILE A 68 3.45 0.56 -17.18
CA ILE A 68 4.54 0.13 -16.30
C ILE A 68 5.34 -1.00 -16.93
N SER A 69 6.58 -1.18 -16.48
CA SER A 69 7.41 -2.31 -16.91
C SER A 69 6.99 -3.62 -16.22
N PRO A 70 7.29 -4.80 -16.80
CA PRO A 70 7.09 -6.08 -16.11
C PRO A 70 7.84 -6.19 -14.77
N ALA A 71 8.96 -5.46 -14.61
CA ALA A 71 9.69 -5.43 -13.35
C ALA A 71 8.95 -4.63 -12.28
N ALA A 72 8.37 -3.47 -12.65
CA ALA A 72 7.52 -2.70 -11.76
C ALA A 72 6.28 -3.51 -11.34
N ALA A 73 5.61 -4.18 -12.30
CA ALA A 73 4.46 -5.03 -12.01
C ALA A 73 4.78 -6.11 -10.96
N ARG A 74 5.87 -6.87 -11.14
CA ARG A 74 6.33 -7.86 -10.16
C ARG A 74 6.62 -7.27 -8.78
N SER A 75 7.08 -6.02 -8.72
CA SER A 75 7.33 -5.36 -7.44
C SER A 75 6.05 -4.89 -6.76
N VAL A 76 5.02 -4.51 -7.52
CA VAL A 76 3.66 -4.25 -6.98
C VAL A 76 3.06 -5.54 -6.43
N GLU A 77 3.14 -6.63 -7.20
CA GLU A 77 2.70 -7.96 -6.77
C GLU A 77 3.44 -8.42 -5.50
N ALA A 78 4.71 -8.08 -5.33
CA ALA A 78 5.44 -8.42 -4.11
C ALA A 78 4.91 -7.72 -2.86
N VAL A 79 4.46 -6.46 -2.99
CA VAL A 79 3.80 -5.72 -1.89
C VAL A 79 2.46 -6.38 -1.57
N ASP A 80 1.66 -6.66 -2.60
CA ASP A 80 0.34 -7.29 -2.48
C ASP A 80 0.43 -8.66 -1.78
N ASN A 81 1.35 -9.52 -2.23
CA ASN A 81 1.59 -10.82 -1.61
C ASN A 81 2.05 -10.71 -0.14
N GLN A 82 2.78 -9.66 0.24
CA GLN A 82 3.18 -9.46 1.63
C GLN A 82 1.97 -9.09 2.51
N LEU A 83 1.05 -8.27 1.99
CA LEU A 83 -0.18 -7.89 2.69
C LEU A 83 -1.16 -9.08 2.79
N ASP A 84 -1.26 -9.89 1.73
CA ASP A 84 -2.04 -11.12 1.75
C ASP A 84 -1.51 -12.12 2.80
N GLN A 85 -0.20 -12.27 2.91
CA GLN A 85 0.42 -13.13 3.95
C GLN A 85 0.15 -12.66 5.39
N MET A 86 -0.13 -11.38 5.58
CA MET A 86 -0.49 -10.80 6.88
C MET A 86 -1.99 -10.95 7.18
N SER A 87 -2.81 -11.38 6.22
CA SER A 87 -4.26 -11.49 6.38
C SER A 87 -4.66 -12.74 7.20
N GLY A 88 -5.94 -12.82 7.59
CA GLY A 88 -6.49 -13.93 8.39
C GLY A 88 -6.67 -13.57 9.86
N GLU A 89 -7.62 -14.24 10.52
CA GLU A 89 -7.91 -14.02 11.94
C GLU A 89 -6.70 -14.36 12.83
N GLU A 90 -5.86 -15.30 12.40
CA GLU A 90 -4.63 -15.71 13.07
C GLU A 90 -3.54 -14.64 13.12
N ASN A 91 -3.67 -13.59 12.29
CA ASN A 91 -2.71 -12.49 12.16
C ASN A 91 -3.34 -11.14 12.54
N ALA A 92 -4.50 -11.13 13.20
CA ALA A 92 -5.25 -9.91 13.50
C ALA A 92 -4.42 -8.86 14.28
N GLU A 93 -3.46 -9.31 15.09
CA GLU A 93 -2.54 -8.44 15.83
C GLU A 93 -1.63 -7.59 14.93
N LEU A 94 -1.36 -8.05 13.69
CA LEU A 94 -0.57 -7.30 12.71
C LEU A 94 -1.30 -6.08 12.19
N TRP A 95 -2.63 -6.03 12.28
CA TRP A 95 -3.47 -4.97 11.73
C TRP A 95 -3.79 -3.88 12.74
N THR A 96 -2.88 -3.60 13.67
CA THR A 96 -3.01 -2.52 14.66
C THR A 96 -2.00 -1.41 14.41
N VAL A 97 -2.25 -0.19 14.92
CA VAL A 97 -1.26 0.90 14.91
C VAL A 97 0.02 0.51 15.67
N THR A 98 -0.11 -0.26 16.74
CA THR A 98 1.03 -0.80 17.49
C THR A 98 1.91 -1.68 16.60
N ALA A 99 1.32 -2.62 15.87
CA ALA A 99 2.07 -3.46 14.93
C ALA A 99 2.59 -2.68 13.72
N LEU A 100 1.84 -1.72 13.20
CA LEU A 100 2.29 -0.82 12.13
C LEU A 100 3.64 -0.16 12.48
N ARG A 101 3.82 0.22 13.75
CA ARG A 101 5.03 0.87 14.28
C ARG A 101 6.17 -0.09 14.58
N THR A 102 5.88 -1.32 15.02
CA THR A 102 6.88 -2.18 15.68
C THR A 102 7.16 -3.49 14.95
N SER A 103 6.25 -3.96 14.11
CA SER A 103 6.34 -5.28 13.50
C SER A 103 7.37 -5.32 12.35
N PRO A 104 8.09 -6.45 12.19
CA PRO A 104 8.93 -6.68 11.03
C PRO A 104 8.12 -6.80 9.73
N GLU A 105 6.87 -7.25 9.79
CA GLU A 105 5.98 -7.41 8.64
C GLU A 105 5.65 -6.06 8.00
N TRP A 106 5.24 -5.06 8.79
CA TRP A 106 5.03 -3.70 8.27
C TRP A 106 6.33 -3.03 7.84
N THR A 107 7.47 -3.37 8.46
CA THR A 107 8.78 -2.92 7.97
C THR A 107 9.06 -3.48 6.58
N LYS A 108 8.71 -4.75 6.34
CA LYS A 108 8.84 -5.39 5.05
C LYS A 108 7.93 -4.76 3.99
N VAL A 109 6.68 -4.44 4.32
CA VAL A 109 5.76 -3.72 3.44
C VAL A 109 6.39 -2.39 2.98
N ARG A 110 6.92 -1.59 3.92
CA ARG A 110 7.57 -0.31 3.60
C ARG A 110 8.76 -0.47 2.66
N GLU A 111 9.61 -1.47 2.90
CA GLU A 111 10.75 -1.75 2.02
C GLU A 111 10.33 -2.14 0.60
N LEU A 112 9.33 -3.03 0.48
CA LEU A 112 8.80 -3.48 -0.80
C LEU A 112 8.16 -2.32 -1.56
N ALA A 113 7.38 -1.47 -0.87
CA ALA A 113 6.75 -0.30 -1.47
C ALA A 113 7.79 0.71 -2.00
N ARG A 114 8.84 1.01 -1.23
CA ARG A 114 9.95 1.86 -1.70
C ARG A 114 10.66 1.28 -2.92
N ASN A 115 10.89 -0.04 -2.93
CA ASN A 115 11.49 -0.72 -4.06
C ASN A 115 10.59 -0.65 -5.30
N ALA A 116 9.28 -0.81 -5.13
CA ALA A 116 8.31 -0.68 -6.20
C ALA A 116 8.34 0.72 -6.79
N LEU A 117 8.27 1.78 -5.97
CA LEU A 117 8.34 3.17 -6.40
C LEU A 117 9.60 3.49 -7.21
N GLY A 118 10.74 2.91 -6.85
CA GLY A 118 12.00 3.06 -7.59
C GLY A 118 11.95 2.52 -9.04
N LEU A 119 10.95 1.69 -9.37
CA LEU A 119 10.73 1.14 -10.70
C LEU A 119 9.65 1.86 -11.51
N PHE A 120 8.89 2.77 -10.88
CA PHE A 120 7.98 3.66 -11.61
C PHE A 120 8.78 4.77 -12.27
N LYS A 121 8.34 5.19 -13.47
CA LYS A 121 8.93 6.34 -14.13
C LYS A 121 8.58 7.58 -13.31
N THR A 122 9.55 8.13 -12.60
CA THR A 122 9.44 9.49 -12.09
C THR A 122 9.40 10.40 -13.32
N SER A 123 8.24 10.95 -13.63
CA SER A 123 8.15 12.08 -14.54
C SER A 123 9.01 13.18 -13.94
N ARG A 124 10.16 13.48 -14.56
CA ARG A 124 10.90 14.72 -14.30
C ARG A 124 10.09 15.90 -14.77
#